data_AF-A0AAD8KPZ1-F1
#
_entry.id   AF-A0AAD8KPZ1-F1
#
_cell.length_a   1.000
_cell.length_b   1.000
_cell.length_c   1.000
_cell.angle_alpha   90.00
_cell.angle_beta   90.00
_cell.angle_gamma   90.00
#
_symmetry.space_group_name_H-M   'P 1'
#
loop_
_entity.id
_entity.type
_entity.pdbx_description
1 polymer ?
#
loop_
_entity_poly.entity_id
_entity_poly.type
_entity_poly.pdbx_seq_one_letter_code
_entity_poly.pdbx_strand_id
1 'polypeptide(L)'
;MKEELCLLRSALEDSGMKDEQLTCNFMMITLGLERIRINVFRVELAGNTYEDLLALAAASVDLEAAVGNAVYMLPSFYNHNCGKGERAGVAYFDRPLAYAIGYA
;
A
#
# COMPACT_ATOMS: atom_id res chain seq x y z
N MET A 1 -6.92 5.13 13.01
CA MET A 1 -6.20 3.94 13.51
C MET A 1 -6.78 3.39 14.81
N LYS A 2 -6.75 4.09 15.96
CA LYS A 2 -7.28 3.52 17.23
C LYS A 2 -8.76 3.09 17.13
N GLU A 3 -9.60 3.92 16.53
CA GLU A 3 -11.02 3.63 16.30
C GLU A 3 -11.23 2.41 15.38
N GLU A 4 -10.48 2.32 14.28
CA GLU A 4 -10.51 1.19 13.35
C GLU A 4 -10.10 -0.13 14.03
N LEU A 5 -9.09 -0.06 14.91
CA LEU A 5 -8.65 -1.21 15.69
C LEU A 5 -9.70 -1.63 16.74
N CYS A 6 -10.42 -0.69 17.32
CA CYS A 6 -11.55 -1.00 18.20
C CYS A 6 -12.66 -1.71 17.41
N LEU A 7 -13.00 -1.25 16.21
CA LEU A 7 -13.99 -1.90 15.35
C LEU A 7 -13.57 -3.31 14.94
N LEU A 8 -12.30 -3.50 14.56
CA LEU A 8 -11.74 -4.81 14.25
C LEU A 8 -11.85 -5.75 15.45
N ARG A 9 -11.50 -5.27 16.65
CA ARG A 9 -11.59 -6.07 17.87
C ARG A 9 -13.03 -6.49 18.15
N SER A 10 -13.97 -5.55 18.11
CA SER A 10 -15.39 -5.84 18.35
C SER A 10 -15.95 -6.83 17.34
N ALA A 11 -15.60 -6.70 16.06
CA ALA A 11 -16.04 -7.66 15.03
C ALA A 11 -15.51 -9.09 15.28
N LEU A 12 -14.28 -9.22 15.78
CA LEU A 12 -13.71 -10.53 16.15
C LEU A 12 -14.37 -11.08 17.42
N GLU A 13 -14.68 -10.25 18.41
CA GLU A 13 -15.44 -10.62 19.61
C GLU A 13 -16.83 -11.14 19.24
N ASP A 14 -17.55 -10.43 18.37
CA ASP A 14 -18.90 -10.78 17.91
C ASP A 14 -18.94 -12.06 17.07
N SER A 15 -17.80 -12.49 16.50
CA SER A 15 -17.70 -13.74 15.73
C SER A 15 -17.72 -15.01 16.60
N GLY A 16 -17.75 -14.87 17.93
CA GLY A 16 -17.77 -16.00 18.87
C GLY A 16 -16.43 -16.70 19.05
N MET A 17 -15.32 -16.04 18.68
CA MET A 17 -13.97 -16.55 18.88
C MET A 17 -13.64 -16.69 20.38
N LYS A 18 -12.89 -17.75 20.72
CA LYS A 18 -12.35 -17.91 22.09
C LYS A 18 -11.23 -16.91 22.34
N ASP A 19 -10.97 -16.57 23.60
CA ASP A 19 -10.02 -15.51 24.01
C ASP A 19 -8.59 -15.69 23.44
N GLU A 20 -8.07 -16.93 23.42
CA GLU A 20 -6.77 -17.26 22.81
C GLU A 20 -6.77 -17.04 21.29
N GLN A 21 -7.86 -17.41 20.61
CA GLN A 21 -8.02 -17.21 19.17
C GLN A 21 -8.20 -15.73 18.84
N LEU A 22 -8.98 -15.00 19.64
CA LEU A 22 -9.19 -13.56 19.51
C LEU A 22 -7.86 -12.83 19.59
N THR A 23 -7.05 -13.13 20.61
CA THR A 23 -5.74 -12.50 20.81
C THR A 23 -4.79 -12.78 19.64
N CYS A 24 -4.70 -14.04 19.21
CA CYS A 24 -3.84 -14.42 18.09
C CYS A 24 -4.27 -13.76 16.77
N ASN A 25 -5.56 -13.81 16.43
CA ASN A 25 -6.09 -13.21 15.21
C ASN A 25 -5.95 -11.69 15.22
N PHE A 26 -6.28 -11.04 16.33
CA PHE A 26 -6.12 -9.59 16.46
C PHE A 26 -4.66 -9.19 16.26
N MET A 27 -3.70 -9.89 16.89
CA MET A 27 -2.27 -9.65 16.69
C MET A 27 -1.84 -9.86 15.23
N MET A 28 -2.25 -10.96 14.60
CA MET A 28 -1.85 -11.26 13.21
C MET A 28 -2.42 -10.26 12.21
N ILE A 29 -3.69 -9.87 12.36
CA ILE A 29 -4.34 -8.91 11.48
C ILE A 29 -3.71 -7.52 11.67
N THR A 30 -3.51 -7.07 12.91
CA THR A 30 -2.88 -5.77 13.18
C THR A 30 -1.47 -5.70 12.60
N LEU A 31 -0.62 -6.71 12.84
CA LEU A 31 0.71 -6.79 12.23
C LEU A 31 0.66 -6.82 10.70
N GLY A 32 -0.32 -7.51 10.13
CA GLY A 32 -0.54 -7.54 8.67
C GLY A 32 -0.91 -6.17 8.12
N LEU A 33 -1.84 -5.46 8.75
CA LEU A 33 -2.27 -4.13 8.34
C LEU A 33 -1.15 -3.11 8.41
N GLU A 34 -0.33 -3.12 9.47
CA GLU A 34 0.84 -2.24 9.58
C GLU A 34 1.85 -2.52 8.46
N ARG A 35 2.10 -3.79 8.15
CA ARG A 35 2.99 -4.16 7.04
C ARG A 35 2.45 -3.70 5.69
N ILE A 36 1.15 -3.81 5.45
CA ILE A 36 0.53 -3.30 4.23
C ILE A 36 0.70 -1.78 4.17
N ARG A 37 0.36 -1.04 5.24
CA ARG A 37 0.46 0.43 5.27
C ARG A 37 1.86 0.95 4.98
N ILE A 38 2.91 0.25 5.44
CA ILE A 38 4.30 0.65 5.21
C ILE A 38 4.80 0.31 3.81
N ASN A 39 4.29 -0.76 3.18
CA ASN A 39 4.85 -1.33 1.94
C ASN A 39 3.89 -1.26 0.74
N VAL A 40 2.75 -0.59 0.88
CA VAL A 40 1.78 -0.46 -0.20
C VAL A 40 2.30 0.49 -1.26
N PHE A 41 2.24 0.04 -2.50
CA PHE A 41 2.46 0.86 -3.68
C PHE A 41 1.10 1.16 -4.30
N ARG A 42 0.91 2.43 -4.57
CA ARG A 42 -0.19 2.88 -5.41
C ARG A 42 0.18 2.66 -6.87
N VAL A 43 -0.73 2.06 -7.65
CA VAL A 43 -0.58 2.00 -9.10
C VAL A 43 -1.16 3.29 -9.68
N GLU A 44 -0.42 3.95 -10.57
CA GLU A 44 -0.86 5.17 -11.24
C GLU A 44 -0.81 4.96 -12.75
N LEU A 45 -1.76 5.54 -13.48
CA LEU A 45 -1.75 5.50 -14.95
C LEU A 45 -0.65 6.45 -15.44
N ALA A 46 0.25 5.94 -16.27
CA ALA A 46 1.30 6.78 -16.88
C ALA A 46 0.66 7.80 -17.84
N GLY A 47 0.98 9.10 -17.67
CA GLY A 47 0.62 10.11 -18.66
C GLY A 47 0.28 11.51 -18.15
N ASN A 48 0.11 11.71 -16.83
CA ASN A 48 -0.29 13.01 -16.30
C ASN A 48 0.86 13.71 -15.58
N THR A 49 1.30 14.85 -16.11
CA THR A 49 2.13 15.82 -15.40
C THR A 49 1.21 16.83 -14.72
N TYR A 50 1.22 16.85 -13.40
CA TYR A 50 0.46 17.82 -12.62
C TYR A 50 1.42 18.93 -12.17
N GLU A 51 1.14 20.15 -12.58
CA GLU A 51 2.02 21.31 -12.35
C GLU A 51 1.82 21.94 -10.97
N ASP A 52 0.73 21.60 -10.26
CA ASP A 52 0.41 22.14 -8.94
C ASP A 52 0.00 21.06 -7.92
N LEU A 53 0.21 21.37 -6.63
CA LEU A 53 -0.04 20.46 -5.51
C LEU A 53 -1.53 20.11 -5.33
N LEU A 54 -2.44 21.01 -5.72
CA LEU A 54 -3.88 20.78 -5.58
C LEU A 54 -4.37 19.81 -6.65
N ALA A 55 -3.88 19.94 -7.88
CA ALA A 55 -4.10 19.01 -8.98
C ALA A 55 -3.52 17.63 -8.67
N LEU A 56 -2.31 17.57 -8.07
CA LEU A 56 -1.74 16.33 -7.56
C LEU A 56 -2.62 15.68 -6.49
N ALA A 57 -3.13 16.45 -5.53
CA ALA A 57 -3.97 15.93 -4.46
C ALA A 57 -5.33 15.44 -4.99
N ALA A 58 -5.96 16.19 -5.89
CA ALA A 58 -7.22 15.79 -6.53
C ALA A 58 -7.04 14.51 -7.35
N ALA A 59 -6.01 14.46 -8.20
CA ALA A 59 -5.64 13.27 -8.95
C ALA A 59 -5.31 12.09 -8.04
N SER A 60 -4.67 12.35 -6.89
CA SER A 60 -4.39 11.34 -5.88
C SER A 60 -5.68 10.75 -5.28
N VAL A 61 -6.77 11.48 -5.18
CA VAL A 61 -8.05 10.89 -4.75
C VAL A 61 -8.71 10.13 -5.91
N ASP A 62 -8.76 10.73 -7.10
CA ASP A 62 -9.46 10.18 -8.26
C ASP A 62 -8.81 8.88 -8.80
N LEU A 63 -7.47 8.83 -8.86
CA LEU A 63 -6.75 7.65 -9.33
C LEU A 63 -6.82 6.50 -8.32
N GLU A 64 -7.02 6.77 -7.02
CA GLU A 64 -7.11 5.71 -6.00
C GLU A 64 -8.34 4.84 -6.25
N ALA A 65 -9.41 5.44 -6.78
CA ALA A 65 -10.61 4.75 -7.23
C ALA A 65 -10.43 3.99 -8.56
N ALA A 66 -9.43 4.31 -9.39
CA ALA A 66 -9.32 3.84 -10.76
C ALA A 66 -8.34 2.67 -10.96
N VAL A 67 -7.20 2.65 -10.26
CA VAL A 67 -6.08 1.71 -10.52
C VAL A 67 -5.67 0.87 -9.29
N GLY A 68 -6.10 1.26 -8.10
CA GLY A 68 -5.93 0.46 -6.88
C GLY A 68 -4.52 0.44 -6.29
N ASN A 69 -4.36 -0.42 -5.30
CA ASN A 69 -3.18 -0.53 -4.44
C ASN A 69 -2.64 -1.96 -4.44
N ALA A 70 -1.31 -2.13 -4.41
CA ALA A 70 -0.67 -3.44 -4.38
C ALA A 70 0.59 -3.43 -3.49
N VAL A 71 0.92 -4.57 -2.89
CA VAL A 71 2.19 -4.76 -2.19
C VAL A 71 3.14 -5.51 -3.11
N TYR A 72 4.25 -4.89 -3.49
CA TYR A 72 5.30 -5.51 -4.29
C TYR A 72 6.49 -5.86 -3.39
N MET A 73 6.69 -7.15 -3.13
CA MET A 73 7.69 -7.64 -2.17
C MET A 73 9.12 -7.13 -2.48
N LEU A 74 9.55 -7.18 -3.74
CA LEU A 74 10.92 -6.80 -4.11
C LEU A 74 11.17 -5.28 -4.03
N PRO A 75 10.32 -4.41 -4.63
CA PRO A 75 10.40 -2.96 -4.42
C PRO A 75 10.36 -2.52 -2.96
N SER A 76 9.65 -3.25 -2.09
CA SER A 76 9.54 -2.94 -0.65
C SER A 76 10.88 -3.00 0.10
N PHE A 77 11.92 -3.63 -0.45
CA PHE A 77 13.25 -3.69 0.17
C PHE A 77 14.10 -2.43 -0.07
N TYR A 78 13.69 -1.54 -0.97
CA TYR A 78 14.43 -0.32 -1.28
C TYR A 78 13.99 0.83 -0.38
N ASN A 79 14.98 1.54 0.20
CA ASN A 79 14.73 2.72 1.01
C ASN A 79 14.56 3.98 0.15
N HIS A 80 13.82 4.95 0.69
CA HIS A 80 13.69 6.26 0.09
C HIS A 80 15.02 7.02 0.07
N ASN A 81 15.38 7.62 -1.08
CA ASN A 81 16.56 8.47 -1.25
C ASN A 81 16.23 9.74 -2.06
N CYS A 82 16.18 10.90 -1.37
CA CYS A 82 16.04 12.22 -2.02
C CYS A 82 17.34 12.77 -2.63
N GLY A 83 18.46 12.07 -2.46
CA GLY A 83 19.78 12.54 -2.89
C GLY A 83 19.93 12.67 -4.41
N LYS A 84 20.94 13.41 -4.85
CA LYS A 84 21.26 13.62 -6.28
C LYS A 84 21.99 12.43 -6.94
N GLY A 85 21.79 11.22 -6.42
CA GLY A 85 22.42 9.99 -6.93
C GLY A 85 21.62 9.31 -8.04
N GLU A 86 22.02 8.08 -8.38
CA GLU A 86 21.26 7.21 -9.29
C GLU A 86 19.81 7.07 -8.81
N ARG A 87 18.86 7.20 -9.75
CA ARG A 87 17.43 7.16 -9.46
C ARG A 87 16.86 5.83 -9.96
N ALA A 88 16.36 5.01 -9.03
CA ALA A 88 15.53 3.87 -9.38
C ALA A 88 14.06 4.32 -9.44
N GLY A 89 13.39 4.02 -10.55
CA GLY A 89 11.94 4.19 -10.69
C GLY A 89 11.22 2.86 -10.51
N VAL A 90 10.00 2.90 -9.96
CA VAL A 90 9.10 1.74 -9.92
C VAL A 90 8.02 1.96 -10.98
N ALA A 91 7.91 1.04 -11.93
CA ALA A 91 6.88 1.07 -12.96
C ALA A 91 6.11 -0.25 -12.95
N TYR A 92 4.79 -0.16 -12.99
CA TYR A 92 3.92 -1.31 -13.19
C TYR A 92 3.63 -1.48 -14.68
N PHE A 93 3.79 -2.70 -15.18
CA PHE A 93 3.44 -3.07 -16.54
C PHE A 93 2.35 -4.15 -16.48
N ASP A 94 1.15 -3.81 -16.94
CA ASP A 94 0.08 -4.78 -17.13
C ASP A 94 0.45 -5.66 -18.33
N ARG A 95 1.13 -6.76 -18.06
CA ARG A 95 1.43 -7.81 -19.04
C ARG A 95 1.05 -9.17 -18.46
N PRO A 96 0.60 -10.11 -19.30
CA PRO A 96 0.55 -11.51 -18.90
C PRO A 96 2.00 -11.98 -18.69
N LEU A 97 2.46 -11.99 -17.44
CA LEU A 97 3.76 -12.51 -16.98
C LEU A 97 5.01 -11.82 -17.56
N ALA A 98 5.48 -10.71 -16.94
CA ALA A 98 6.92 -10.39 -16.89
C ALA A 98 7.21 -9.23 -15.90
N TYR A 99 7.88 -9.53 -14.79
CA TYR A 99 8.51 -8.53 -13.91
C TYR A 99 9.69 -7.91 -14.67
N ALA A 100 9.68 -6.59 -14.89
CA ALA A 100 10.83 -5.87 -15.46
C ALA A 100 11.19 -4.72 -14.51
N ILE A 101 12.33 -4.85 -13.82
CA ILE A 101 12.96 -3.74 -13.11
C ILE A 101 13.71 -2.93 -14.17
N GLY A 102 13.17 -1.77 -14.54
CA GLY A 102 13.82 -0.83 -15.45
C GLY A 102 14.67 0.17 -14.66
N TYR A 103 15.95 0.28 -14.99
CA TYR A 103 16.80 1.38 -14.56
C TYR A 103 16.57 2.57 -15.51
N ALA A 104 16.42 3.77 -14.96
CA ALA A 104 16.35 5.03 -15.71
C ALA A 104 17.75 5.67 -15.79
#